data_AF-A0AAD7YMF4-F1
#
_entry.id   AF-A0AAD7YMF4-F1
#
_cell.length_a   1.000
_cell.length_b   1.000
_cell.length_c   1.000
_cell.angle_alpha   90.00
_cell.angle_beta   90.00
_cell.angle_gamma   90.00
#
_symmetry.space_group_name_H-M   'P 1'
#
loop_
_entity.id
_entity.type
_entity.pdbx_description
1 polymer ?
#
loop_
_entity_poly.entity_id
_entity_poly.type
_entity_poly.pdbx_seq_one_letter_code
_entity_poly.pdbx_strand_id
1 'polypeptide(L)'
;MGLSQLVKQATRVPDIAGHTANCLDLLLTTDPDRCVVTVSSPLGTSDHCLVKSVTSFSPPDCNSRGERRIWRYKSADWDEMRHFFASYPWQQVCFSSENPSSCAEAISDVVRQAMEYYIPYSDVPVGSSARPWFNADCAEAEKRKHSAFLAWVDARDRKAPDLSSKKRAFNHAAKSYKKALRKARFDRISHIGQKLSAQPSGSRAFWSLAKSVEANFCRPTLPPLVRPDGTLAHTAREKAGLFASLFANNSRLDTGSSTPPTLSHCGTSMPEVRIRNKEVLRALCRLDRLEHESRSPHQEASLTNERDMLSAASAAPRRRHSRVSRARGAQRACAPPCPSLSHLQKDHTR
;
A
#
# COMPACT_ATOMS: atom_id res chain seq x y z
N MET A 1 -20.47 0.61 -37.82
CA MET A 1 -20.34 -0.16 -36.56
C MET A 1 -21.13 0.56 -35.48
N GLY A 2 -22.28 0.02 -35.07
CA GLY A 2 -23.13 0.66 -34.05
C GLY A 2 -22.60 0.38 -32.65
N LEU A 3 -21.95 1.38 -32.04
CA LEU A 3 -21.51 1.31 -30.64
C LEU A 3 -22.59 1.91 -29.73
N SER A 4 -22.92 1.22 -28.66
CA SER A 4 -23.84 1.67 -27.61
C SER A 4 -23.08 2.15 -26.39
N GLN A 5 -23.39 3.35 -25.91
CA GLN A 5 -22.86 3.89 -24.65
C GLN A 5 -23.72 3.44 -23.46
N LEU A 6 -23.12 2.72 -22.51
CA LEU A 6 -23.83 2.18 -21.35
C LEU A 6 -23.82 3.09 -20.12
N VAL A 7 -22.77 3.89 -19.94
CA VAL A 7 -22.70 4.85 -18.83
C VAL A 7 -23.49 6.11 -19.20
N LYS A 8 -24.64 6.31 -18.57
CA LYS A 8 -25.54 7.46 -18.84
C LYS A 8 -25.52 8.51 -17.73
N GLN A 9 -24.98 8.19 -16.57
CA GLN A 9 -24.94 9.07 -15.41
C GLN A 9 -23.61 9.82 -15.28
N ALA A 10 -23.63 10.90 -14.50
CA ALA A 10 -22.40 11.63 -14.18
C ALA A 10 -21.39 10.73 -13.46
N THR A 11 -20.17 10.69 -13.99
CA THR A 11 -19.05 9.92 -13.42
C THR A 11 -18.03 10.82 -12.77
N ARG A 12 -17.87 12.07 -13.21
CA ARG A 12 -17.12 13.08 -12.47
C ARG A 12 -18.04 13.89 -11.60
N VAL A 13 -17.85 13.82 -10.29
CA VAL A 13 -18.64 14.50 -9.27
C VAL A 13 -17.72 15.31 -8.35
N PRO A 14 -17.46 16.58 -8.68
CA PRO A 14 -16.66 17.45 -7.84
C PRO A 14 -17.33 17.69 -6.48
N ASP A 15 -16.52 17.77 -5.43
CA ASP A 15 -16.94 18.17 -4.07
C ASP A 15 -16.76 19.68 -3.80
N ILE A 16 -16.51 20.45 -4.87
CA ILE A 16 -16.36 21.92 -4.88
C ILE A 16 -17.72 22.56 -5.18
N ALA A 17 -18.06 23.63 -4.45
CA ALA A 17 -19.28 24.38 -4.68
C ALA A 17 -19.23 25.10 -6.04
N GLY A 18 -20.36 25.10 -6.77
CA GLY A 18 -20.47 25.73 -8.09
C GLY A 18 -20.01 24.86 -9.27
N HIS A 19 -19.32 23.74 -9.01
CA HIS A 19 -18.95 22.80 -10.08
C HIS A 19 -20.10 21.82 -10.37
N THR A 20 -20.32 21.54 -11.65
CA THR A 20 -21.34 20.60 -12.12
C THR A 20 -20.79 19.18 -12.25
N ALA A 21 -21.66 18.20 -12.05
CA ALA A 21 -21.34 16.79 -12.27
C ALA A 21 -21.47 16.46 -13.75
N ASN A 22 -20.50 15.74 -14.32
CA ASN A 22 -20.43 15.45 -15.76
C ASN A 22 -20.15 13.96 -16.01
N CYS A 23 -20.61 13.43 -17.15
CA CYS A 23 -20.26 12.09 -17.61
C CYS A 23 -18.97 12.19 -18.44
N LEU A 24 -17.85 11.69 -17.90
CA LEU A 24 -16.54 11.71 -18.59
C LEU A 24 -15.98 10.31 -18.82
N ASP A 25 -16.43 9.32 -18.03
CA ASP A 25 -15.96 7.95 -18.12
C ASP A 25 -17.00 7.13 -18.90
N LEU A 26 -16.66 6.78 -20.13
CA LEU A 26 -17.57 6.13 -21.07
C LEU A 26 -17.30 4.62 -21.14
N LEU A 27 -18.36 3.83 -21.28
CA LEU A 27 -18.27 2.43 -21.66
C LEU A 27 -19.06 2.24 -22.96
N LEU A 28 -18.34 1.93 -24.05
CA LEU A 28 -18.90 1.69 -25.37
C LEU A 28 -18.82 0.19 -25.67
N THR A 29 -19.93 -0.41 -26.12
CA THR A 29 -19.99 -1.83 -26.49
C THR A 29 -20.86 -2.02 -27.72
N THR A 30 -20.56 -3.05 -28.51
CA THR A 30 -21.44 -3.53 -29.60
C THR A 30 -22.54 -4.46 -29.09
N ASP A 31 -22.40 -4.97 -27.86
CA ASP A 31 -23.35 -5.90 -27.25
C ASP A 31 -23.78 -5.38 -25.86
N PRO A 32 -24.80 -4.50 -25.81
CA PRO A 32 -25.25 -3.87 -24.57
C PRO A 32 -25.94 -4.86 -23.62
N ASP A 33 -26.62 -5.88 -24.15
CA ASP A 33 -27.46 -6.80 -23.38
C ASP A 33 -26.62 -7.75 -22.51
N ARG A 34 -25.35 -7.94 -22.85
CA ARG A 34 -24.41 -8.77 -22.08
C ARG A 34 -23.64 -8.03 -20.99
N CYS A 35 -23.84 -6.72 -20.85
CA CYS A 35 -23.07 -5.89 -19.94
C CYS A 35 -23.97 -5.22 -18.90
N VAL A 36 -23.72 -5.50 -17.62
CA VAL A 36 -24.36 -4.79 -16.51
C VAL A 36 -23.39 -3.74 -15.97
N VAL A 37 -23.79 -2.47 -16.06
CA VAL A 37 -22.98 -1.35 -15.58
C VAL A 37 -23.55 -0.80 -14.28
N THR A 38 -22.67 -0.61 -13.31
CA THR A 38 -22.97 0.04 -12.04
C THR A 38 -21.97 1.17 -11.80
N VAL A 39 -22.45 2.28 -11.26
CA VAL A 39 -21.62 3.44 -10.95
C VAL A 39 -21.79 3.74 -9.47
N SER A 40 -20.67 3.72 -8.74
CA SER A 40 -20.64 3.91 -7.30
C SER A 40 -19.87 5.18 -6.93
N SER A 41 -20.03 5.61 -5.67
CA SER A 41 -19.42 6.85 -5.17
C SER A 41 -17.92 6.94 -5.48
N PRO A 42 -17.35 8.15 -5.66
CA PRO A 42 -15.94 8.30 -5.98
C PRO A 42 -15.00 7.53 -5.06
N LEU A 43 -14.00 6.84 -5.63
CA LEU A 43 -13.08 6.01 -4.86
C LEU A 43 -12.02 6.87 -4.18
N GLY A 44 -11.81 6.66 -2.88
CA GLY A 44 -10.79 7.40 -2.15
C GLY A 44 -11.00 8.92 -2.25
N THR A 45 -9.94 9.64 -2.63
CA THR A 45 -9.93 11.09 -2.80
C THR A 45 -10.26 11.55 -4.23
N SER A 46 -10.54 10.62 -5.14
CA SER A 46 -10.93 10.93 -6.52
C SER A 46 -12.24 11.71 -6.56
N ASP A 47 -12.40 12.57 -7.56
CA ASP A 47 -13.69 13.15 -7.96
C ASP A 47 -14.40 12.30 -9.03
N HIS A 48 -13.74 11.25 -9.55
CA HIS A 48 -14.35 10.27 -10.43
C HIS A 48 -14.99 9.11 -9.64
N CYS A 49 -16.25 8.83 -9.99
CA CYS A 49 -17.06 7.69 -9.57
C CYS A 49 -16.44 6.39 -10.09
N LEU A 50 -16.60 5.32 -9.33
CA LEU A 50 -16.15 4.01 -9.76
C LEU A 50 -17.21 3.41 -10.70
N VAL A 51 -16.85 3.28 -11.97
CA VAL A 51 -17.64 2.56 -12.99
C VAL A 51 -17.22 1.09 -12.98
N LYS A 52 -18.16 0.21 -12.69
CA LYS A 52 -17.99 -1.24 -12.72
C LYS A 52 -18.88 -1.82 -13.82
N SER A 53 -18.30 -2.58 -14.72
CA SER A 53 -19.02 -3.40 -15.71
C SER A 53 -18.84 -4.87 -15.35
N VAL A 54 -19.93 -5.63 -15.39
CA VAL A 54 -19.92 -7.09 -15.27
C VAL A 54 -20.45 -7.65 -16.58
N THR A 55 -19.71 -8.57 -17.19
CA THR A 55 -20.09 -9.19 -18.46
C THR A 55 -20.37 -10.68 -18.26
N SER A 56 -21.22 -11.26 -19.11
CA SER A 56 -21.51 -12.71 -19.07
C SER A 56 -20.29 -13.60 -19.36
N PHE A 57 -19.20 -13.03 -19.91
CA PHE A 57 -17.93 -13.72 -20.16
C PHE A 57 -16.92 -13.51 -19.03
N SER A 58 -17.29 -12.78 -17.98
CA SER A 58 -16.39 -12.60 -16.84
C SER A 58 -16.11 -13.98 -16.26
N PRO A 59 -14.85 -14.45 -16.25
CA PRO A 59 -14.53 -15.69 -15.57
C PRO A 59 -15.00 -15.59 -14.12
N PRO A 60 -15.43 -16.70 -13.48
CA PRO A 60 -15.72 -16.69 -12.05
C PRO A 60 -14.52 -16.07 -11.34
N ASP A 61 -14.79 -15.15 -10.41
CA ASP A 61 -13.76 -14.42 -9.67
C ASP A 61 -12.72 -15.44 -9.15
N CYS A 62 -11.53 -15.51 -9.78
CA CYS A 62 -10.46 -16.40 -9.31
C CYS A 62 -9.84 -15.89 -7.99
N ASN A 63 -10.44 -14.85 -7.42
CA ASN A 63 -9.95 -14.09 -6.31
C ASN A 63 -10.74 -14.39 -5.03
N SER A 64 -11.07 -15.67 -4.79
CA SER A 64 -11.12 -16.12 -3.40
C SER A 64 -9.69 -15.98 -2.87
N ARG A 65 -9.35 -14.77 -2.44
CA ARG A 65 -8.16 -14.48 -1.64
C ARG A 65 -8.22 -15.48 -0.49
N GLY A 66 -7.46 -16.56 -0.60
CA GLY A 66 -7.61 -17.72 0.26
C GLY A 66 -7.54 -17.29 1.71
N GLU A 67 -8.20 -18.00 2.61
CA GLU A 67 -8.01 -17.73 4.03
C GLU A 67 -6.73 -18.41 4.51
N ARG A 68 -5.95 -17.69 5.32
CA ARG A 68 -4.82 -18.28 6.05
C ARG A 68 -5.27 -18.50 7.47
N ARG A 69 -5.27 -19.77 7.86
CA ARG A 69 -5.43 -20.16 9.26
C ARG A 69 -4.26 -19.67 10.08
N ILE A 70 -4.56 -18.96 11.18
CA ILE A 70 -3.60 -18.55 12.20
C ILE A 70 -3.94 -19.28 13.50
N TRP A 71 -3.03 -20.14 13.93
CA TRP A 71 -3.12 -20.90 15.18
C TRP A 71 -2.74 -20.05 16.39
N ARG A 72 -3.52 -20.13 17.47
CA ARG A 72 -3.30 -19.41 18.73
C ARG A 72 -2.64 -20.33 19.76
N TYR A 73 -1.37 -20.66 19.53
CA TYR A 73 -0.60 -21.59 20.38
C TYR A 73 -0.56 -21.24 21.88
N LYS A 74 -0.70 -19.96 22.25
CA LYS A 74 -0.75 -19.54 23.67
C LYS A 74 -2.04 -19.94 24.38
N SER A 75 -3.09 -20.27 23.64
CA SER A 75 -4.41 -20.66 24.14
C SER A 75 -4.73 -22.12 23.83
N ALA A 76 -3.73 -22.91 23.43
CA ALA A 76 -3.89 -24.31 23.15
C ALA A 76 -4.07 -25.12 24.45
N ASP A 77 -4.93 -26.12 24.40
CA ASP A 77 -5.04 -27.13 25.44
C ASP A 77 -3.96 -28.19 25.22
N TRP A 78 -2.77 -27.90 25.75
CA TRP A 78 -1.62 -28.79 25.59
C TRP A 78 -1.72 -30.07 26.41
N ASP A 79 -2.50 -30.06 27.49
CA ASP A 79 -2.67 -31.25 28.34
C ASP A 79 -3.53 -32.28 27.62
N GLU A 80 -4.70 -31.91 27.12
CA GLU A 80 -5.55 -32.83 26.37
C GLU A 80 -4.91 -33.30 25.06
N MET A 81 -4.19 -32.42 24.36
CA MET A 81 -3.44 -32.80 23.16
C MET A 81 -2.37 -33.86 23.46
N ARG A 82 -1.69 -33.77 24.61
CA ARG A 82 -0.73 -34.80 25.05
C ARG A 82 -1.42 -36.11 25.39
N HIS A 83 -2.53 -36.08 26.11
CA HIS A 83 -3.30 -37.28 26.45
C HIS A 83 -3.84 -37.98 25.18
N PHE A 84 -4.31 -37.20 24.21
CA PHE A 84 -4.70 -37.70 22.90
C PHE A 84 -3.54 -38.43 22.22
N PHE A 85 -2.37 -37.81 22.09
CA PHE A 85 -1.24 -38.47 21.45
C PHE A 85 -0.73 -39.69 22.22
N ALA A 86 -0.78 -39.68 23.55
CA ALA A 86 -0.37 -40.82 24.37
C ALA A 86 -1.30 -42.03 24.22
N SER A 87 -2.59 -41.80 23.99
CA SER A 87 -3.61 -42.84 23.81
C SER A 87 -3.85 -43.23 22.35
N TYR A 88 -3.30 -42.48 21.39
CA TYR A 88 -3.53 -42.72 19.98
C TYR A 88 -2.86 -44.03 19.50
N PRO A 89 -3.56 -44.88 18.73
CA PRO A 89 -3.04 -46.17 18.24
C PRO A 89 -2.08 -45.99 17.04
N TRP A 90 -0.91 -45.40 17.28
CA TRP A 90 0.06 -45.05 16.24
C TRP A 90 0.48 -46.23 15.37
N GLN A 91 0.75 -47.39 15.98
CA GLN A 91 1.23 -48.57 15.24
C GLN A 91 0.19 -49.05 14.24
N GLN A 92 -1.09 -49.08 14.63
CA GLN A 92 -2.17 -49.63 13.83
C GLN A 92 -2.66 -48.67 12.74
N VAL A 93 -2.49 -47.36 12.93
CA VAL A 93 -3.02 -46.34 12.00
C VAL A 93 -1.92 -45.68 11.16
N CYS A 94 -0.81 -45.31 11.79
CA CYS A 94 0.24 -44.52 11.14
C CYS A 94 1.38 -45.37 10.59
N PHE A 95 1.54 -46.61 11.06
CA PHE A 95 2.65 -47.51 10.67
C PHE A 95 2.16 -48.82 10.04
N SER A 96 0.95 -48.82 9.48
CA SER A 96 0.32 -49.99 8.85
C SER A 96 0.85 -50.29 7.45
N SER A 97 1.67 -49.40 6.88
CA SER A 97 2.23 -49.47 5.53
C SER A 97 3.76 -49.62 5.58
N GLU A 98 4.34 -50.38 4.65
CA GLU A 98 5.79 -50.47 4.48
C GLU A 98 6.38 -49.25 3.78
N ASN A 99 5.56 -48.44 3.11
CA ASN A 99 5.98 -47.20 2.45
C ASN A 99 6.15 -46.06 3.49
N PRO A 100 7.36 -45.52 3.69
CA PRO A 100 7.60 -44.45 4.65
C PRO A 100 6.85 -43.15 4.35
N SER A 101 6.62 -42.83 3.07
CA SER A 101 5.89 -41.63 2.68
C SER A 101 4.42 -41.71 3.11
N SER A 102 3.80 -42.87 2.95
CA SER A 102 2.41 -43.10 3.39
C SER A 102 2.28 -42.99 4.92
N CYS A 103 3.26 -43.51 5.66
CA CYS A 103 3.31 -43.37 7.12
C CYS A 103 3.48 -41.91 7.55
N ALA A 104 4.33 -41.14 6.85
CA ALA A 104 4.53 -39.72 7.13
C ALA A 104 3.27 -38.88 6.90
N GLU A 105 2.51 -39.17 5.84
CA GLU A 105 1.21 -38.53 5.60
C GLU A 105 0.20 -38.87 6.70
N ALA A 106 0.09 -40.15 7.08
CA ALA A 106 -0.80 -40.57 8.16
C ALA A 106 -0.47 -39.89 9.50
N ILE A 107 0.82 -39.80 9.88
CA ILE A 107 1.25 -39.05 11.06
C ILE A 107 0.86 -37.57 10.94
N SER A 108 1.11 -36.97 9.77
CA SER A 108 0.81 -35.56 9.53
C SER A 108 -0.69 -35.27 9.66
N ASP A 109 -1.54 -36.19 9.21
CA ASP A 109 -3.00 -36.09 9.32
C ASP A 109 -3.46 -36.14 10.77
N VAL A 110 -2.93 -37.06 11.57
CA VAL A 110 -3.24 -37.17 13.00
C VAL A 110 -2.80 -35.93 13.76
N VAL A 111 -1.59 -35.43 13.48
CA VAL A 111 -1.10 -34.19 14.09
C VAL A 111 -1.98 -33.01 13.69
N ARG A 112 -2.38 -32.89 12.42
CA ARG A 112 -3.25 -31.81 11.94
C ARG A 112 -4.63 -31.87 12.58
N GLN A 113 -5.18 -33.08 12.73
CA GLN A 113 -6.45 -33.30 13.42
C GLN A 113 -6.37 -32.88 14.89
N ALA A 114 -5.32 -33.29 15.60
CA ALA A 114 -5.09 -32.87 16.98
C ALA A 114 -4.95 -31.34 17.08
N MET A 115 -4.24 -30.71 16.15
CA MET A 115 -4.16 -29.25 16.11
C MET A 115 -5.55 -28.61 15.96
N GLU A 116 -6.42 -29.15 15.10
CA GLU A 116 -7.78 -28.64 14.92
C GLU A 116 -8.65 -28.75 16.18
N TYR A 117 -8.52 -29.81 16.96
CA TYR A 117 -9.30 -29.99 18.18
C TYR A 117 -8.77 -29.21 19.38
N TYR A 118 -7.45 -29.14 19.55
CA TYR A 118 -6.83 -28.66 20.79
C TYR A 118 -6.19 -27.28 20.68
N ILE A 119 -6.02 -26.74 19.47
CA ILE A 119 -5.42 -25.41 19.26
C ILE A 119 -6.46 -24.48 18.63
N PRO A 120 -6.95 -23.48 19.39
CA PRO A 120 -7.83 -22.47 18.82
C PRO A 120 -7.18 -21.77 17.62
N TYR A 121 -7.94 -21.51 16.58
CA TYR A 121 -7.46 -20.82 15.38
C TYR A 121 -8.42 -19.72 14.93
N SER A 122 -7.93 -18.87 14.05
CA SER A 122 -8.75 -17.90 13.32
C SER A 122 -8.29 -17.85 11.87
N ASP A 123 -9.25 -17.92 10.96
CA ASP A 123 -9.00 -17.78 9.53
C ASP A 123 -8.92 -16.29 9.17
N VAL A 124 -7.82 -15.91 8.51
CA VAL A 124 -7.52 -14.51 8.17
C VAL A 124 -7.34 -14.40 6.67
N PRO A 125 -8.02 -13.47 5.97
CA PRO A 125 -7.92 -13.35 4.53
C PRO A 125 -6.46 -13.11 4.07
N VAL A 126 -5.96 -13.97 3.17
CA VAL A 126 -4.64 -13.81 2.53
C VAL A 126 -4.72 -12.61 1.58
N GLY A 127 -4.12 -11.50 1.99
CA GLY A 127 -4.02 -10.30 1.15
C GLY A 127 -4.89 -9.12 1.59
N SER A 128 -5.32 -9.06 2.85
CA SER A 128 -6.10 -7.93 3.37
C SER A 128 -5.28 -6.78 3.95
N SER A 129 -3.96 -6.91 4.14
CA SER A 129 -3.13 -5.75 4.50
C SER A 129 -2.80 -4.87 3.29
N ALA A 130 -3.78 -4.62 2.41
CA ALA A 130 -3.60 -3.67 1.32
C ALA A 130 -3.26 -2.27 1.87
N ARG A 131 -3.67 -1.94 3.10
CA ARG A 131 -3.47 -0.63 3.73
C ARG A 131 -3.38 -0.73 5.25
N PRO A 132 -2.18 -0.89 5.85
CA PRO A 132 -2.00 -0.93 7.31
C PRO A 132 -2.49 0.33 8.05
N TRP A 133 -2.75 1.41 7.31
CA TRP A 133 -3.24 2.70 7.80
C TRP A 133 -4.77 2.85 7.65
N PHE A 134 -5.46 1.98 6.91
CA PHE A 134 -6.92 2.07 6.75
C PHE A 134 -7.60 1.43 7.96
N ASN A 135 -8.17 2.25 8.83
CA ASN A 135 -8.77 1.85 10.09
C ASN A 135 -10.30 1.93 10.07
N ALA A 136 -10.95 1.56 11.17
CA ALA A 136 -12.41 1.58 11.30
C ALA A 136 -13.01 2.97 11.04
N ASP A 137 -12.35 4.05 11.45
CA ASP A 137 -12.79 5.42 11.17
C ASP A 137 -12.82 5.72 9.67
N CYS A 138 -11.83 5.23 8.92
CA CYS A 138 -11.80 5.37 7.46
C CYS A 138 -12.96 4.59 6.82
N ALA A 139 -13.20 3.35 7.26
CA ALA A 139 -14.28 2.51 6.75
C ALA A 139 -15.66 3.12 7.01
N GLU A 140 -15.90 3.64 8.21
CA GLU A 140 -17.15 4.27 8.58
C GLU A 140 -17.36 5.60 7.85
N ALA A 141 -16.31 6.41 7.70
CA ALA A 141 -16.38 7.64 6.90
C ALA A 141 -16.64 7.35 5.41
N GLU A 142 -16.09 6.26 4.87
CA GLU A 142 -16.38 5.79 3.51
C GLU A 142 -17.85 5.39 3.36
N LYS A 143 -18.37 4.60 4.31
CA LYS A 143 -19.78 4.20 4.34
C LYS A 143 -20.71 5.41 4.34
N ARG A 144 -20.45 6.41 5.21
CA ARG A 144 -21.22 7.67 5.25
C ARG A 144 -21.14 8.45 3.94
N LYS A 145 -19.95 8.54 3.33
CA LYS A 145 -19.75 9.18 2.02
C LYS A 145 -20.57 8.46 0.95
N HIS A 146 -20.56 7.14 0.93
CA HIS A 146 -21.30 6.32 -0.02
C HIS A 146 -22.81 6.47 0.16
N SER A 147 -23.33 6.39 1.39
CA SER A 147 -24.75 6.59 1.66
C SER A 147 -25.24 7.99 1.27
N ALA A 148 -24.45 9.03 1.58
CA ALA A 148 -24.80 10.40 1.19
C ALA A 148 -24.75 10.60 -0.34
N PHE A 149 -23.84 9.91 -1.03
CA PHE A 149 -23.78 9.89 -2.49
C PHE A 149 -25.03 9.27 -3.09
N LEU A 150 -25.44 8.09 -2.61
CA LEU A 150 -26.66 7.42 -3.09
C LEU A 150 -27.89 8.28 -2.87
N ALA A 151 -28.04 8.89 -1.70
CA ALA A 151 -29.15 9.80 -1.40
C ALA A 151 -29.16 11.04 -2.32
N TRP A 152 -27.98 11.55 -2.70
CA TRP A 152 -27.88 12.67 -3.65
C TRP A 152 -28.20 12.24 -5.09
N VAL A 153 -27.72 11.08 -5.53
CA VAL A 153 -28.03 10.53 -6.87
C VAL A 153 -29.53 10.30 -7.01
N ASP A 154 -30.14 9.66 -6.02
CA ASP A 154 -31.57 9.40 -6.01
C ASP A 154 -32.41 10.70 -5.96
N ALA A 155 -32.02 11.70 -5.16
CA ALA A 155 -32.67 13.02 -5.17
C ALA A 155 -32.53 13.74 -6.52
N ARG A 156 -31.40 13.56 -7.22
CA ARG A 156 -31.17 14.11 -8.55
C ARG A 156 -32.07 13.45 -9.58
N ASP A 157 -32.14 12.12 -9.55
CA ASP A 157 -32.90 11.33 -10.52
C ASP A 157 -34.41 11.59 -10.35
N ARG A 158 -34.87 11.79 -9.11
CA ARG A 158 -36.27 12.18 -8.79
C ARG A 158 -36.56 13.68 -8.92
N LYS A 159 -35.57 14.51 -9.29
CA LYS A 159 -35.67 15.98 -9.33
C LYS A 159 -36.25 16.57 -8.03
N ALA A 160 -35.81 16.04 -6.89
CA ALA A 160 -36.33 16.41 -5.58
C ALA A 160 -35.98 17.87 -5.23
N PRO A 161 -36.87 18.58 -4.50
CA PRO A 161 -36.65 19.98 -4.12
C PRO A 161 -35.46 20.15 -3.15
N ASP A 162 -35.07 19.10 -2.44
CA ASP A 162 -33.96 19.11 -1.47
C ASP A 162 -32.59 18.73 -2.07
N LEU A 163 -32.48 18.65 -3.41
CA LEU A 163 -31.27 18.26 -4.13
C LEU A 163 -30.00 19.00 -3.64
N SER A 164 -30.11 20.31 -3.43
CA SER A 164 -28.99 21.15 -2.96
C SER A 164 -28.54 20.75 -1.54
N SER A 165 -29.49 20.43 -0.67
CA SER A 165 -29.21 19.95 0.69
C SER A 165 -28.51 18.59 0.67
N LYS A 166 -29.00 17.65 -0.15
CA LYS A 166 -28.38 16.33 -0.33
C LYS A 166 -26.97 16.43 -0.92
N LYS A 167 -26.76 17.31 -1.91
CA LYS A 167 -25.42 17.59 -2.46
C LYS A 167 -24.47 18.16 -1.40
N ARG A 168 -24.96 19.07 -0.54
CA ARG A 168 -24.17 19.62 0.56
C ARG A 168 -23.79 18.54 1.58
N ALA A 169 -24.72 17.65 1.92
CA ALA A 169 -24.46 16.51 2.81
C ALA A 169 -23.40 15.57 2.23
N PHE A 170 -23.48 15.25 0.93
CA PHE A 170 -22.45 14.48 0.23
C PHE A 170 -21.08 15.17 0.27
N ASN A 171 -21.01 16.47 -0.08
CA ASN A 171 -19.75 17.22 -0.05
C ASN A 171 -19.15 17.26 1.36
N HIS A 172 -19.98 17.41 2.40
CA HIS A 172 -19.53 17.35 3.79
C HIS A 172 -18.96 15.97 4.15
N ALA A 173 -19.66 14.90 3.79
CA ALA A 173 -19.21 13.53 4.01
C ALA A 173 -17.90 13.22 3.26
N ALA A 174 -17.75 13.71 2.01
CA ALA A 174 -16.53 13.56 1.22
C ALA A 174 -15.33 14.28 1.87
N LYS A 175 -15.52 15.51 2.36
CA LYS A 175 -14.48 16.26 3.09
C LYS A 175 -14.10 15.58 4.41
N SER A 176 -15.09 15.08 5.15
CA SER A 176 -14.88 14.31 6.38
C SER A 176 -14.05 13.05 6.12
N TYR A 177 -14.39 12.30 5.07
CA TYR A 177 -13.62 11.13 4.63
C TYR A 177 -12.18 11.48 4.24
N LYS A 178 -11.97 12.56 3.46
CA LYS A 178 -10.61 13.06 3.13
C LYS A 178 -9.82 13.40 4.41
N LYS A 179 -10.47 13.94 5.45
CA LYS A 179 -9.84 14.23 6.75
C LYS A 179 -9.47 12.95 7.49
N ALA A 180 -10.38 11.96 7.55
CA ALA A 180 -10.13 10.67 8.17
C ALA A 180 -8.94 9.94 7.53
N LEU A 181 -8.88 9.91 6.20
CA LEU A 181 -7.74 9.33 5.47
C LEU A 181 -6.41 10.03 5.80
N ARG A 182 -6.39 11.36 5.83
CA ARG A 182 -5.17 12.13 6.18
C ARG A 182 -4.73 11.84 7.60
N LYS A 183 -5.67 11.82 8.55
CA LYS A 183 -5.39 11.51 9.96
C LYS A 183 -4.80 10.10 10.10
N ALA A 184 -5.45 9.09 9.52
CA ALA A 184 -5.01 7.71 9.66
C ALA A 184 -3.63 7.46 9.01
N ARG A 185 -3.33 8.14 7.89
CA ARG A 185 -1.98 8.15 7.30
C ARG A 185 -0.95 8.80 8.22
N PHE A 186 -1.27 9.96 8.77
CA PHE A 186 -0.40 10.67 9.71
C PHE A 186 -0.12 9.82 10.95
N ASP A 187 -1.17 9.32 11.62
CA ASP A 187 -1.05 8.49 12.82
C ASP A 187 -0.15 7.25 12.55
N ARG A 188 -0.30 6.63 11.37
CA ARG A 188 0.54 5.50 10.98
C ARG A 188 2.00 5.89 10.83
N ILE A 189 2.29 7.01 10.17
CA ILE A 189 3.66 7.52 10.00
C ILE A 189 4.25 7.85 11.37
N SER A 190 3.52 8.56 12.23
CA SER A 190 3.95 8.89 13.59
C SER A 190 4.23 7.65 14.42
N HIS A 191 3.36 6.63 14.38
CA HIS A 191 3.57 5.38 15.09
C HIS A 191 4.78 4.58 14.56
N ILE A 192 5.03 4.58 13.25
CA ILE A 192 6.24 3.99 12.68
C ILE A 192 7.48 4.75 13.19
N GLY A 193 7.45 6.08 13.17
CA GLY A 193 8.53 6.92 13.69
C GLY A 193 8.84 6.66 15.16
N GLN A 194 7.81 6.61 16.01
CA GLN A 194 7.94 6.27 17.43
C GLN A 194 8.52 4.87 17.64
N LYS A 195 8.10 3.89 16.82
CA LYS A 195 8.69 2.54 16.88
C LYS A 195 10.15 2.54 16.47
N LEU A 196 10.54 3.30 15.45
CA LEU A 196 11.94 3.39 15.04
C LEU A 196 12.79 4.06 16.12
N SER A 197 12.30 5.13 16.76
CA SER A 197 13.04 5.83 17.83
C SER A 197 13.16 5.02 19.12
N ALA A 198 12.17 4.16 19.42
CA ALA A 198 12.16 3.35 20.64
C ALA A 198 13.05 2.10 20.54
N GLN A 199 13.48 1.68 19.35
CA GLN A 199 14.32 0.50 19.18
C GLN A 199 15.80 0.86 19.31
N PRO A 200 16.63 0.03 19.99
CA PRO A 200 18.07 0.26 20.05
C PRO A 200 18.68 0.27 18.64
N SER A 201 19.55 1.25 18.40
CA SER A 201 20.34 1.36 17.17
C SER A 201 21.09 0.06 16.89
N GLY A 202 20.92 -0.49 15.69
CA GLY A 202 21.58 -1.73 15.27
C GLY A 202 20.81 -3.03 15.59
N SER A 203 19.69 -2.97 16.31
CA SER A 203 18.88 -4.17 16.60
C SER A 203 18.27 -4.78 15.33
N ARG A 204 18.07 -6.11 15.34
CA ARG A 204 17.37 -6.81 14.24
C ARG A 204 15.97 -6.26 14.02
N ALA A 205 15.27 -5.90 15.09
CA ALA A 205 13.93 -5.32 15.05
C ALA A 205 13.92 -3.95 14.37
N PHE A 206 14.89 -3.08 14.70
CA PHE A 206 15.08 -1.79 14.03
C PHE A 206 15.30 -1.99 12.53
N TRP A 207 16.29 -2.80 12.13
CA TRP A 207 16.61 -2.99 10.71
C TRP A 207 15.49 -3.68 9.94
N SER A 208 14.76 -4.61 10.56
CA SER A 208 13.59 -5.23 9.95
C SER A 208 12.49 -4.20 9.68
N LEU A 209 12.22 -3.30 10.63
CA LEU A 209 11.21 -2.25 10.47
C LEU A 209 11.66 -1.19 9.44
N ALA A 210 12.90 -0.72 9.53
CA ALA A 210 13.48 0.25 8.61
C ALA A 210 13.44 -0.26 7.15
N LYS A 211 13.89 -1.50 6.92
CA LYS A 211 13.83 -2.13 5.59
C LYS A 211 12.39 -2.32 5.10
N SER A 212 11.45 -2.65 5.99
CA SER A 212 10.03 -2.75 5.63
C SER A 212 9.44 -1.40 5.19
N VAL A 213 9.93 -0.29 5.75
CA VAL A 213 9.53 1.07 5.35
C VAL A 213 10.20 1.43 4.03
N GLU A 214 11.52 1.23 3.92
CA GLU A 214 12.34 1.50 2.72
C GLU A 214 11.88 0.71 1.49
N ALA A 215 11.48 -0.55 1.66
CA ALA A 215 10.95 -1.38 0.58
C ALA A 215 9.71 -0.79 -0.11
N ASN A 216 8.97 0.13 0.54
CA ASN A 216 7.87 0.85 -0.09
C ASN A 216 8.36 1.98 -1.02
N PHE A 217 9.59 2.48 -0.85
CA PHE A 217 10.17 3.58 -1.62
C PHE A 217 11.13 3.11 -2.72
N CYS A 218 11.77 1.95 -2.54
CA CYS A 218 12.86 1.48 -3.42
C CYS A 218 12.42 0.48 -4.51
N ARG A 219 11.13 0.17 -4.63
CA ARG A 219 10.64 -0.69 -5.72
C ARG A 219 10.17 0.16 -6.90
N PRO A 220 10.82 0.09 -8.07
CA PRO A 220 10.28 0.72 -9.27
C PRO A 220 8.91 0.09 -9.56
N THR A 221 7.85 0.90 -9.52
CA THR A 221 6.46 0.48 -9.79
C THR A 221 6.26 0.05 -11.23
N LEU A 222 7.12 0.53 -12.13
CA LEU A 222 7.12 0.17 -13.54
C LEU A 222 8.21 -0.87 -13.83
N PRO A 223 7.90 -1.96 -14.56
CA PRO A 223 8.94 -2.86 -15.07
C PRO A 223 9.89 -2.10 -16.01
N PRO A 224 11.06 -2.68 -16.36
CA PRO A 224 11.90 -2.14 -17.42
C PRO A 224 11.10 -1.93 -18.70
N LEU A 225 11.31 -0.80 -19.38
CA LEU A 225 10.61 -0.49 -20.64
C LEU A 225 11.53 -0.78 -21.81
N VAL A 226 10.98 -1.35 -22.89
CA VAL A 226 11.74 -1.59 -24.13
C VAL A 226 11.82 -0.28 -24.91
N ARG A 227 13.03 0.12 -25.27
CA ARG A 227 13.31 1.26 -26.15
C ARG A 227 13.15 0.86 -27.62
N PRO A 228 12.99 1.83 -28.54
CA PRO A 228 12.91 1.55 -29.98
C PRO A 228 14.15 0.83 -30.55
N ASP A 229 15.31 1.00 -29.91
CA ASP A 229 16.58 0.33 -30.27
C ASP A 229 16.69 -1.10 -29.71
N GLY A 230 15.65 -1.61 -29.03
CA GLY A 230 15.63 -2.93 -28.40
C GLY A 230 16.27 -3.00 -27.02
N THR A 231 16.87 -1.91 -26.51
CA THR A 231 17.48 -1.88 -25.18
C THR A 231 16.43 -1.65 -24.07
N LEU A 232 16.79 -1.94 -22.82
CA LEU A 232 15.87 -1.80 -21.67
C LEU A 232 16.15 -0.55 -20.84
N ALA A 233 15.10 0.22 -20.54
CA ALA A 233 15.11 1.35 -19.63
C ALA A 233 14.81 0.89 -18.21
N HIS A 234 15.82 0.92 -17.34
CA HIS A 234 15.72 0.41 -15.97
C HIS A 234 15.49 1.52 -14.95
N THR A 235 16.15 2.65 -15.12
CA THR A 235 16.08 3.77 -14.18
C THR A 235 14.81 4.60 -14.36
N ALA A 236 14.35 5.26 -13.30
CA ALA A 236 13.18 6.14 -13.38
C ALA A 236 13.38 7.29 -14.39
N ARG A 237 14.60 7.82 -14.49
CA ARG A 237 14.97 8.88 -15.45
C ARG A 237 14.86 8.39 -16.89
N GLU A 238 15.41 7.23 -17.21
CA GLU A 238 15.32 6.64 -18.55
C GLU A 238 13.86 6.39 -18.96
N LYS A 239 13.05 5.84 -18.05
CA LYS A 239 11.62 5.59 -18.29
C LYS A 239 10.85 6.89 -18.54
N ALA A 240 11.09 7.92 -17.72
CA ALA A 240 10.47 9.22 -17.90
C ALA A 240 10.84 9.86 -19.24
N GLY A 241 12.12 9.79 -19.63
CA GLY A 241 12.59 10.27 -20.93
C GLY A 241 11.92 9.54 -22.10
N LEU A 242 11.79 8.21 -22.02
CA LEU A 242 11.13 7.41 -23.05
C LEU A 242 9.65 7.79 -23.21
N PHE A 243 8.92 7.96 -22.10
CA PHE A 243 7.54 8.43 -22.14
C PHE A 243 7.44 9.83 -22.74
N ALA A 244 8.30 10.76 -22.31
CA ALA A 244 8.29 12.12 -22.83
C ALA A 244 8.48 12.14 -24.35
N SER A 245 9.45 11.37 -24.87
CA SER A 245 9.66 11.26 -26.33
C SER A 245 8.47 10.62 -27.05
N LEU A 246 7.88 9.58 -26.48
CA LEU A 246 6.76 8.87 -27.08
C LEU A 246 5.50 9.76 -27.13
N PHE A 247 5.19 10.46 -26.05
CA PHE A 247 4.07 11.40 -26.02
C PHE A 247 4.30 12.59 -26.94
N ALA A 248 5.51 13.15 -27.01
CA ALA A 248 5.84 14.22 -27.94
C ALA A 248 5.64 13.78 -29.40
N ASN A 249 6.07 12.56 -29.76
CA ASN A 249 5.87 12.00 -31.09
C ASN A 249 4.39 11.77 -31.42
N ASN A 250 3.59 11.29 -30.46
CA ASN A 250 2.16 11.08 -30.63
C ASN A 250 1.35 12.39 -30.60
N SER A 251 1.94 13.49 -30.13
CA SER A 251 1.32 14.82 -30.08
C SER A 251 1.68 15.67 -31.31
N ARG A 252 2.26 15.07 -32.35
CA ARG A 252 2.45 15.72 -33.64
C ARG A 252 1.11 15.69 -34.37
N LEU A 253 0.34 16.78 -34.25
CA LEU A 253 -0.78 17.01 -35.15
C LEU A 253 -0.21 17.16 -36.57
N ASP A 254 -0.78 16.44 -37.54
CA ASP A 254 -0.49 16.67 -38.95
C ASP A 254 -1.07 18.02 -39.35
N THR A 255 -0.26 19.07 -39.22
CA THR A 255 -0.58 20.40 -39.71
C THR A 255 -0.32 20.43 -41.22
N GLY A 256 -1.06 19.65 -42.00
CA GLY A 256 -1.07 19.79 -43.46
C GLY A 256 -1.45 21.23 -43.88
N SER A 257 -1.91 21.43 -45.11
CA SER A 257 -2.48 22.72 -45.57
C SER A 257 -3.80 23.11 -44.88
N SER A 258 -4.15 22.45 -43.77
CA SER A 258 -5.34 22.75 -42.99
C SER A 258 -5.18 24.09 -42.31
N THR A 259 -5.84 25.11 -42.86
CA THR A 259 -5.98 26.40 -42.20
C THR A 259 -6.88 26.22 -40.98
N PRO A 260 -6.51 26.76 -39.80
CA PRO A 260 -7.41 26.77 -38.66
C PRO A 260 -8.72 27.45 -39.10
N PRO A 261 -9.89 26.97 -38.62
CA PRO A 261 -11.16 27.59 -38.96
C PRO A 261 -11.06 29.09 -38.64
N THR A 262 -11.49 29.92 -39.60
CA THR A 262 -11.49 31.37 -39.42
C THR A 262 -12.44 31.68 -38.27
N LEU A 263 -11.90 31.82 -37.07
CA LEU A 263 -12.66 32.20 -35.90
C LEU A 263 -13.18 33.61 -36.16
N SER A 264 -14.50 33.78 -36.18
CA SER A 264 -15.14 35.09 -36.19
C SER A 264 -14.48 35.92 -35.10
N HIS A 265 -13.92 37.08 -35.45
CA HIS A 265 -13.21 37.94 -34.51
C HIS A 265 -14.11 38.21 -33.31
N CYS A 266 -13.87 37.52 -32.21
CA CYS A 266 -14.55 37.78 -30.96
C CYS A 266 -13.96 39.10 -30.47
N GLY A 267 -14.73 40.19 -30.58
CA GLY A 267 -14.28 41.56 -30.26
C GLY A 267 -13.82 41.78 -28.81
N THR A 268 -13.74 40.72 -28.02
CA THR A 268 -13.08 40.71 -26.72
C THR A 268 -11.61 40.34 -26.90
N SER A 269 -10.75 41.35 -27.01
CA SER A 269 -9.32 41.19 -26.81
C SER A 269 -9.06 41.00 -25.31
N MET A 270 -8.27 39.99 -24.95
CA MET A 270 -7.83 39.84 -23.56
C MET A 270 -6.99 41.07 -23.20
N PRO A 271 -7.37 41.86 -22.18
CA PRO A 271 -6.59 43.02 -21.80
C PRO A 271 -5.17 42.59 -21.44
N GLU A 272 -4.20 43.43 -21.78
CA GLU A 272 -2.78 43.20 -21.49
C GLU A 272 -2.61 42.73 -20.03
N VAL A 273 -2.15 41.49 -19.86
CA VAL A 273 -1.97 40.89 -18.54
C VAL A 273 -0.73 41.51 -17.90
N ARG A 274 -0.93 42.60 -17.17
CA ARG A 274 0.14 43.25 -16.41
C ARG A 274 0.36 42.56 -15.09
N ILE A 275 1.32 41.64 -15.06
CA ILE A 275 1.76 40.99 -13.83
C ILE A 275 2.59 42.00 -13.02
N ARG A 276 2.02 42.51 -11.92
CA ARG A 276 2.74 43.45 -11.04
C ARG A 276 3.53 42.68 -10.00
N ASN A 277 4.74 43.13 -9.69
CA ASN A 277 5.57 42.52 -8.63
C ASN A 277 4.82 42.37 -7.29
N LYS A 278 3.95 43.33 -6.92
CA LYS A 278 3.11 43.25 -5.71
C LYS A 278 2.08 42.11 -5.73
N GLU A 279 1.58 41.75 -6.90
CA GLU A 279 0.62 40.65 -7.08
C GLU A 279 1.33 39.29 -7.03
N VAL A 280 2.51 39.21 -7.66
CA VAL A 280 3.40 38.05 -7.55
C VAL A 280 3.81 37.83 -6.10
N LEU A 281 4.25 38.87 -5.41
CA LEU A 281 4.60 38.80 -3.98
C LEU A 281 3.41 38.37 -3.13
N ARG A 282 2.20 38.89 -3.39
CA ARG A 282 0.99 38.43 -2.70
C ARG A 282 0.66 36.97 -2.97
N ALA A 283 0.85 36.49 -4.21
CA ALA A 283 0.63 35.10 -4.57
C ALA A 283 1.66 34.19 -3.88
N LEU A 284 2.94 34.57 -3.86
CA LEU A 284 4.01 33.88 -3.15
C LEU A 284 3.74 33.86 -1.63
N CYS A 285 3.41 34.99 -1.01
CA CYS A 285 3.07 35.02 0.42
C CYS A 285 1.80 34.21 0.75
N ARG A 286 0.87 34.04 -0.20
CA ARG A 286 -0.29 33.14 -0.03
C ARG A 286 0.13 31.68 -0.12
N LEU A 287 1.07 31.34 -1.00
CA LEU A 287 1.65 30.00 -1.06
C LEU A 287 2.40 29.69 0.24
N ASP A 288 3.19 30.62 0.76
CA ASP A 288 3.89 30.47 2.04
C ASP A 288 2.91 30.33 3.21
N ARG A 289 1.79 31.08 3.22
CA ARG A 289 0.75 30.92 4.24
C ARG A 289 0.04 29.57 4.14
N LEU A 290 -0.19 29.04 2.93
CA LEU A 290 -0.73 27.70 2.74
C LEU A 290 0.30 26.63 3.14
N GLU A 291 1.60 26.88 2.95
CA GLU A 291 2.67 26.06 3.53
C GLU A 291 2.70 26.14 5.06
N HIS A 292 2.40 27.30 5.67
CA HIS A 292 2.39 27.47 7.12
C HIS A 292 1.11 26.96 7.81
N GLU A 293 -0.03 26.98 7.12
CA GLU A 293 -1.28 26.35 7.57
C GLU A 293 -1.25 24.82 7.38
N SER A 294 -0.41 24.33 6.46
CA SER A 294 -0.10 22.91 6.31
C SER A 294 1.11 22.44 7.15
N ARG A 295 1.99 23.35 7.57
CA ARG A 295 3.05 23.15 8.58
C ARG A 295 2.53 23.55 9.96
N SER A 296 1.85 22.61 10.61
CA SER A 296 1.69 22.65 12.07
C SER A 296 3.08 22.75 12.73
N PRO A 297 3.28 23.49 13.84
CA PRO A 297 4.58 23.67 14.50
C PRO A 297 5.27 22.36 14.95
N HIS A 298 4.63 21.21 14.77
CA HIS A 298 5.23 19.89 14.95
C HIS A 298 6.08 19.40 13.75
N GLN A 299 6.01 20.01 12.57
CA GLN A 299 6.82 19.62 11.40
C GLN A 299 8.23 20.22 11.37
N GLU A 300 8.44 21.36 12.04
CA GLU A 300 9.77 22.01 12.10
C GLU A 300 10.76 21.18 12.93
N ALA A 301 10.28 20.47 13.96
CA ALA A 301 11.07 19.50 14.73
C ALA A 301 11.41 18.20 13.95
N SER A 302 10.70 17.92 12.85
CA SER A 302 10.96 16.75 12.00
C SER A 302 11.96 17.04 10.88
N LEU A 303 11.97 18.25 10.30
CA LEU A 303 12.91 18.63 9.24
C LEU A 303 14.34 18.87 9.77
N THR A 304 14.47 19.35 11.01
CA THR A 304 15.76 19.42 11.71
C THR A 304 16.29 18.02 12.00
N ASN A 305 15.44 17.11 12.51
CA ASN A 305 15.80 15.70 12.72
C ASN A 305 16.14 14.94 11.43
N GLU A 306 15.45 15.19 10.31
CA GLU A 306 15.75 14.56 9.01
C GLU A 306 17.08 15.04 8.41
N ARG A 307 17.41 16.34 8.55
CA ARG A 307 18.72 16.87 8.14
C ARG A 307 19.86 16.35 9.02
N ASP A 308 19.63 16.22 10.33
CA ASP A 308 20.63 15.68 11.27
C ASP A 308 20.84 14.16 11.08
N MET A 309 19.79 13.40 10.76
CA MET A 309 19.87 11.97 10.39
C MET A 309 20.63 11.73 9.09
N LEU A 310 20.41 12.57 8.06
CA LEU A 310 21.13 12.49 6.78
C LEU A 310 22.62 12.89 6.93
N SER A 311 22.93 13.84 7.81
CA SER A 311 24.31 14.24 8.14
C SER A 311 25.06 13.13 8.89
N ALA A 312 24.40 12.45 9.84
CA ALA A 312 24.97 11.32 10.57
C ALA A 312 25.21 10.08 9.69
N ALA A 313 24.36 9.82 8.69
CA ALA A 313 24.52 8.72 7.74
C ALA A 313 25.69 8.94 6.75
N SER A 314 26.05 10.19 6.46
CA SER A 314 27.21 10.53 5.61
C SER A 314 28.55 10.47 6.35
N ALA A 315 28.54 10.36 7.68
CA ALA A 315 29.73 10.40 8.54
C ALA A 315 30.14 9.02 9.12
N ALA A 316 29.89 7.93 8.40
CA ALA A 316 30.44 6.62 8.77
C ALA A 316 31.96 6.56 8.49
N PRO A 317 32.78 6.03 9.42
CA PRO A 317 34.24 6.04 9.27
C PRO A 317 34.69 5.12 8.15
N ARG A 318 35.49 5.68 7.22
CA ARG A 318 36.22 4.90 6.20
C ARG A 318 37.06 3.82 6.89
N ARG A 319 36.83 2.55 6.54
CA ARG A 319 37.74 1.45 6.84
C ARG A 319 39.15 1.82 6.35
N ARG A 320 40.09 2.07 7.27
CA ARG A 320 41.52 2.06 6.95
C ARG A 320 41.92 0.62 6.65
N HIS A 321 42.24 0.34 5.39
CA HIS A 321 43.07 -0.81 5.05
C HIS A 321 44.50 -0.51 5.52
N SER A 322 44.90 -1.07 6.66
CA SER A 322 46.31 -1.13 7.05
C SER A 322 46.99 -2.25 6.27
N ARG A 323 47.93 -1.84 5.39
CA ARG A 323 49.03 -2.68 4.91
C ARG A 323 49.78 -3.22 6.12
N VAL A 324 49.92 -4.54 6.25
CA VAL A 324 50.90 -5.16 7.13
C VAL A 324 51.99 -5.78 6.26
N SER A 325 53.15 -5.15 6.32
CA SER A 325 54.40 -5.61 5.72
C SER A 325 55.02 -6.71 6.58
N ARG A 326 55.60 -7.71 5.91
CA ARG A 326 56.46 -8.77 6.48
C ARG A 326 57.63 -8.17 7.28
N ALA A 327 57.87 -8.71 8.48
CA ALA A 327 59.20 -8.81 9.07
C ALA A 327 59.32 -10.11 9.89
N ARG A 328 60.42 -10.83 9.70
CA ARG A 328 60.82 -12.09 10.36
C ARG A 328 61.43 -11.81 11.74
N GLY A 329 61.33 -12.75 12.68
CA GLY A 329 62.21 -12.79 13.86
C GLY A 329 61.78 -13.68 15.03
N ALA A 330 62.20 -14.95 14.97
CA ALA A 330 62.70 -15.83 16.06
C ALA A 330 61.95 -16.09 17.40
N GLN A 331 61.76 -17.41 17.66
CA GLN A 331 61.95 -18.17 18.94
C GLN A 331 60.99 -17.85 20.12
N ARG A 332 60.48 -18.74 20.99
CA ARG A 332 60.65 -20.15 21.41
C ARG A 332 59.39 -20.46 22.27
N ALA A 333 58.66 -21.57 22.10
CA ALA A 333 58.74 -22.85 22.84
C ALA A 333 57.64 -23.08 23.92
N CYS A 334 57.07 -24.30 23.85
CA CYS A 334 56.41 -25.12 24.89
C CYS A 334 54.93 -24.88 25.30
N ALA A 335 54.11 -25.89 24.98
CA ALA A 335 52.87 -26.33 25.65
C ALA A 335 53.22 -27.41 26.73
N PRO A 336 52.32 -28.21 27.33
CA PRO A 336 50.85 -28.19 27.57
C PRO A 336 50.53 -28.56 29.07
N PRO A 337 49.56 -29.42 29.45
CA PRO A 337 48.09 -29.27 29.56
C PRO A 337 47.50 -29.56 30.99
N CYS A 338 46.15 -29.57 31.07
CA CYS A 338 45.23 -29.98 32.15
C CYS A 338 45.67 -31.08 33.13
N PRO A 339 44.97 -31.19 34.28
CA PRO A 339 44.39 -32.50 34.62
C PRO A 339 42.94 -32.47 35.17
N SER A 340 42.27 -33.59 34.91
CA SER A 340 41.08 -34.15 35.57
C SER A 340 41.45 -35.01 36.78
N LEU A 341 40.58 -35.15 37.79
CA LEU A 341 40.42 -36.27 38.76
C LEU A 341 39.13 -35.97 39.57
N SER A 342 38.01 -36.68 39.44
CA SER A 342 37.62 -38.01 39.97
C SER A 342 37.38 -38.11 41.49
N HIS A 343 36.15 -38.50 41.83
CA HIS A 343 35.68 -39.31 42.97
C HIS A 343 36.07 -38.95 44.42
N LEU A 344 35.06 -38.78 45.29
CA LEU A 344 34.90 -39.67 46.44
C LEU A 344 33.44 -39.70 46.95
N GLN A 345 33.06 -40.87 47.45
CA GLN A 345 31.75 -41.35 47.88
C GLN A 345 31.56 -41.17 49.40
N LYS A 346 30.27 -41.15 49.83
CA LYS A 346 29.68 -41.64 51.09
C LYS A 346 29.96 -40.90 52.41
N ASP A 347 28.88 -40.46 53.08
CA ASP A 347 28.33 -41.04 54.34
C ASP A 347 27.06 -40.27 54.76
N HIS A 348 25.90 -40.94 54.85
CA HIS A 348 25.26 -41.64 55.98
C HIS A 348 24.38 -40.76 56.91
N THR A 349 23.16 -41.28 57.15
CA THR A 349 22.16 -40.93 58.19
C THR A 349 21.51 -39.54 58.08
N ARG A 350 20.18 -39.38 58.04
CA ARG A 350 19.12 -40.06 58.79
C ARG A 350 17.79 -40.05 58.05
#